data_AF-A0A943JQL5-F1
#
_entry.id   AF-A0A943JQL5-F1
#
_cell.length_a   1.000
_cell.length_b   1.000
_cell.length_c   1.000
_cell.angle_alpha   90.00
_cell.angle_beta   90.00
_cell.angle_gamma   90.00
#
_symmetry.space_group_name_H-M   'P 1'
#
loop_
_entity.id
_entity.type
_entity.pdbx_description
1 polymer ?
#
loop_
_entity_poly.entity_id
_entity_poly.type
_entity_poly.pdbx_seq_one_letter_code
_entity_poly.pdbx_strand_id
1 'polypeptide(L)'
;MSNNYSKAYVEVLEILKYIPREDLEKVPKDIIYTLENCADKEYIFKINKSVPFEEQNLMEETKDILANFFRDYWATDFQREQILIKEKQDEYELEKNKIKINYDELFKNKKIEEKPKTELTVIPEKKWYEKFLDYMKKIFKFKRD
;
A
#
# COMPACT_ATOMS: atom_id res chain seq x y z
N MET A 1 7.49 13.07 12.70
CA MET A 1 7.47 11.87 11.85
C MET A 1 8.81 11.80 11.14
N SER A 2 9.57 10.71 11.30
CA SER A 2 10.81 10.52 10.54
C SER A 2 10.39 10.12 9.13
N ASN A 3 10.66 10.96 8.15
CA ASN A 3 10.32 10.69 6.76
C ASN A 3 11.28 9.62 6.22
N ASN A 4 10.96 8.34 6.40
CA ASN A 4 11.85 7.22 6.08
C ASN A 4 11.85 6.84 4.59
N TYR A 5 11.24 7.66 3.71
CA TYR A 5 11.13 7.41 2.28
C TYR A 5 12.48 7.12 1.61
N SER A 6 13.57 7.80 2.00
CA SER A 6 14.89 7.52 1.43
C SER A 6 15.33 6.06 1.67
N LYS A 7 15.01 5.47 2.83
CA LYS A 7 15.29 4.07 3.14
C LYS A 7 14.29 3.14 2.46
N ALA A 8 13.02 3.51 2.43
CA ALA A 8 11.99 2.77 1.68
C ALA A 8 12.37 2.63 0.20
N TYR A 9 12.95 3.68 -0.42
CA TYR A 9 13.43 3.61 -1.80
C TYR A 9 14.54 2.56 -1.99
N VAL A 10 15.42 2.36 -1.00
CA VAL A 10 16.41 1.27 -1.04
C VAL A 10 15.71 -0.10 -1.08
N GLU A 11 14.69 -0.30 -0.23
CA GLU A 11 13.94 -1.55 -0.20
C GLU A 11 13.19 -1.80 -1.51
N VAL A 12 12.53 -0.77 -2.06
CA VAL A 12 11.84 -0.83 -3.36
C VAL A 12 12.83 -1.20 -4.45
N LEU A 13 13.97 -0.51 -4.55
CA LEU A 13 15.00 -0.80 -5.56
C LEU A 13 15.56 -2.22 -5.44
N GLU A 14 15.69 -2.75 -4.23
CA GLU A 14 16.09 -4.15 -4.04
C GLU A 14 15.01 -5.12 -4.52
N ILE A 15 13.73 -4.84 -4.26
CA ILE A 15 12.59 -5.65 -4.72
C ILE A 15 12.45 -5.61 -6.24
N LEU A 16 12.65 -4.45 -6.87
CA LEU A 16 12.55 -4.29 -8.33
C LEU A 16 13.49 -5.20 -9.11
N LYS A 17 14.61 -5.63 -8.51
CA LYS A 17 15.55 -6.59 -9.11
C LYS A 17 14.94 -7.98 -9.36
N TYR A 18 13.85 -8.30 -8.67
CA TYR A 18 13.16 -9.59 -8.80
C TYR A 18 11.94 -9.50 -9.71
N ILE A 19 11.50 -8.30 -10.07
CA ILE A 19 10.34 -8.09 -10.96
C ILE A 19 10.69 -8.56 -12.38
N PRO A 20 9.79 -9.30 -13.06
CA PRO A 20 9.97 -9.68 -14.46
C PRO A 20 10.27 -8.47 -15.32
N ARG A 21 11.17 -8.63 -16.29
CA ARG A 21 11.61 -7.51 -17.14
C ARG A 21 10.44 -6.84 -17.85
N GLU A 22 9.46 -7.61 -18.33
CA GLU A 22 8.29 -7.05 -19.03
C GLU A 22 7.46 -6.13 -18.13
N ASP A 23 7.38 -6.42 -16.83
CA ASP A 23 6.65 -5.61 -15.86
C ASP A 23 7.47 -4.43 -15.35
N LEU A 24 8.81 -4.60 -15.26
CA LEU A 24 9.71 -3.51 -14.89
C LEU A 24 9.76 -2.43 -16.00
N GLU A 25 9.75 -2.84 -17.28
CA GLU A 25 9.76 -1.91 -18.42
C GLU A 25 8.49 -1.06 -18.54
N LYS A 26 7.39 -1.43 -17.87
CA LYS A 26 6.16 -0.61 -17.78
C LYS A 26 6.30 0.58 -16.84
N VAL A 27 7.27 0.55 -15.91
CA VAL A 27 7.50 1.64 -14.97
C VAL A 27 8.31 2.74 -15.66
N PRO A 28 7.85 4.01 -15.65
CA PRO A 28 8.58 5.13 -16.23
C PRO A 28 10.00 5.26 -15.64
N LYS A 29 10.99 5.45 -16.54
CA LYS A 29 12.40 5.55 -16.15
C LYS A 29 12.67 6.71 -15.19
N ASP A 30 11.94 7.81 -15.31
CA ASP A 30 12.10 8.97 -14.43
C ASP A 30 11.74 8.64 -12.97
N ILE A 31 10.77 7.73 -12.76
CA ILE A 31 10.43 7.25 -11.42
C ILE A 31 11.58 6.41 -10.85
N ILE A 32 12.12 5.48 -11.65
CA ILE A 32 13.27 4.66 -11.23
C ILE A 32 14.47 5.55 -10.90
N TYR A 33 14.77 6.53 -11.76
CA TYR A 33 15.83 7.50 -11.54
C TYR A 33 15.62 8.31 -10.25
N THR A 34 14.37 8.69 -9.95
CA THR A 34 14.05 9.41 -8.71
C THR A 34 14.30 8.55 -7.48
N LEU A 35 13.88 7.28 -7.51
CA LEU A 35 14.16 6.32 -6.44
C LEU A 35 15.67 6.17 -6.22
N GLU A 36 16.45 5.98 -7.28
CA GLU A 36 17.91 5.80 -7.20
C GLU A 36 18.63 7.01 -6.62
N ASN A 37 18.22 8.24 -6.98
CA ASN A 37 18.88 9.46 -6.50
C ASN A 37 18.47 9.86 -5.08
N CYS A 38 17.21 9.59 -4.71
CA CYS A 38 16.68 9.93 -3.40
C CYS A 38 16.88 8.81 -2.37
N ALA A 39 17.34 7.64 -2.79
CA ALA A 39 17.63 6.53 -1.90
C ALA A 39 18.75 6.86 -0.89
N ASP A 40 18.57 6.38 0.34
CA ASP A 40 19.58 6.44 1.37
C ASP A 40 20.79 5.59 0.97
N LYS A 41 21.98 6.19 0.94
CA LYS A 41 23.21 5.53 0.48
C LYS A 41 23.87 4.65 1.55
N GLU A 42 23.52 4.86 2.82
CA GLU A 42 24.11 4.13 3.95
C GLU A 42 23.22 2.99 4.41
N TYR A 43 21.91 3.09 4.18
CA TYR A 43 20.97 2.03 4.50
C TYR A 43 21.11 0.85 3.53
N ILE A 44 21.27 -0.35 4.09
CA ILE A 44 21.40 -1.59 3.33
C ILE A 44 20.21 -2.48 3.64
N PHE A 45 19.49 -2.87 2.58
CA PHE A 45 18.40 -3.83 2.66
C PHE A 45 18.62 -4.97 1.66
N LYS A 46 18.25 -6.18 2.07
CA LYS A 46 18.31 -7.39 1.23
C LYS A 46 17.08 -8.25 1.48
N ILE A 47 16.52 -8.77 0.40
CA ILE A 47 15.42 -9.73 0.47
C ILE A 47 15.93 -11.04 1.08
N ASN A 48 15.24 -11.50 2.12
CA ASN A 48 15.48 -12.81 2.72
C ASN A 48 14.74 -13.87 1.92
N LYS A 49 15.48 -14.62 1.09
CA LYS A 49 14.91 -15.65 0.22
C LYS A 49 14.36 -16.88 0.95
N SER A 50 14.64 -17.00 2.24
CA SER A 50 14.20 -18.13 3.06
C SER A 50 12.79 -17.93 3.65
N VAL A 51 12.20 -16.74 3.52
CA VAL A 51 10.87 -16.43 4.06
C VAL A 51 9.94 -15.87 2.97
N PRO A 52 8.61 -16.04 3.11
CA PRO A 52 7.63 -15.45 2.21
C PRO A 52 7.76 -13.92 2.08
N PHE A 53 7.17 -13.35 1.04
CA PHE A 53 7.19 -11.89 0.82
C PHE A 53 6.50 -11.13 1.98
N GLU A 54 5.43 -11.69 2.52
CA GLU A 54 4.65 -11.12 3.63
C GLU A 54 5.44 -11.05 4.94
N GLU A 55 6.42 -11.93 5.10
CA GLU A 55 7.27 -12.02 6.29
C GLU A 55 8.56 -11.20 6.14
N GLN A 56 8.76 -10.55 4.99
CA GLN A 56 9.86 -9.59 4.84
C GLN A 56 9.61 -8.41 5.76
N ASN A 57 10.65 -8.02 6.51
CA ASN A 57 10.62 -6.84 7.37
C ASN A 57 10.75 -5.56 6.52
N LEU A 58 9.68 -5.20 5.83
CA LEU A 58 9.58 -4.03 4.96
C LEU A 58 8.95 -2.86 5.72
N MET A 59 9.43 -1.65 5.41
CA MET A 59 8.81 -0.40 5.85
C MET A 59 7.38 -0.28 5.31
N GLU A 60 6.55 0.49 6.02
CA GLU A 60 5.19 0.76 5.59
C GLU A 60 5.19 1.55 4.28
N GLU A 61 6.06 2.56 4.17
CA GLU A 61 6.24 3.37 2.96
C GLU A 61 6.69 2.52 1.75
N THR A 62 7.49 1.47 1.97
CA THR A 62 7.87 0.52 0.91
C THR A 62 6.65 -0.21 0.37
N LYS A 63 5.77 -0.69 1.26
CA LYS A 63 4.54 -1.40 0.88
C LYS A 63 3.61 -0.48 0.11
N ASP A 64 3.49 0.78 0.54
CA ASP A 64 2.66 1.79 -0.12
C ASP A 64 3.15 2.09 -1.55
N ILE A 65 4.47 2.26 -1.74
CA ILE A 65 5.05 2.49 -3.06
C ILE A 65 4.82 1.29 -3.98
N LEU A 66 5.02 0.07 -3.49
CA LEU A 66 4.80 -1.15 -4.28
C LEU A 66 3.32 -1.37 -4.61
N ALA A 67 2.40 -1.02 -3.72
CA ALA A 67 0.97 -1.04 -3.98
C ALA A 67 0.59 -0.06 -5.10
N ASN A 68 1.16 1.15 -5.08
CA ASN A 68 0.99 2.12 -6.18
C ASN A 68 1.56 1.58 -7.50
N PHE A 69 2.75 0.98 -7.49
CA PHE A 69 3.33 0.37 -8.70
C PHE A 69 2.46 -0.74 -9.26
N PHE A 70 1.88 -1.56 -8.37
CA PHE A 70 0.93 -2.58 -8.79
C PHE A 70 -0.30 -1.97 -9.45
N ARG A 71 -0.96 -1.00 -8.80
CA ARG A 71 -2.15 -0.32 -9.36
C ARG A 71 -1.84 0.32 -10.72
N ASP A 72 -0.72 1.01 -10.82
CA ASP A 72 -0.45 1.90 -11.96
C ASP A 72 0.18 1.14 -13.14
N TYR A 73 1.04 0.15 -12.89
CA TYR A 73 1.85 -0.48 -13.94
C TYR A 73 1.65 -1.99 -14.11
N TRP A 74 1.31 -2.74 -13.06
CA TRP A 74 1.31 -4.21 -13.12
C TRP A 74 -0.09 -4.84 -13.13
N ALA A 75 -1.08 -4.14 -12.58
CA ALA A 75 -2.47 -4.57 -12.59
C ALA A 75 -3.05 -4.53 -14.00
N THR A 76 -3.95 -5.47 -14.29
CA THR A 76 -4.78 -5.39 -15.50
C THR A 76 -5.72 -4.20 -15.41
N ASP A 77 -6.23 -3.71 -16.55
CA ASP A 77 -7.18 -2.58 -16.54
C ASP A 77 -8.40 -2.83 -15.66
N PHE A 78 -8.96 -4.05 -15.70
CA PHE A 78 -10.03 -4.45 -14.80
C PHE A 78 -9.61 -4.43 -13.33
N GLN A 79 -8.41 -4.95 -12.99
CA GLN A 79 -7.93 -4.91 -11.61
C GLN A 79 -7.71 -3.47 -11.13
N ARG A 80 -7.11 -2.62 -11.96
CA ARG A 80 -6.89 -1.19 -11.68
C ARG A 80 -8.22 -0.47 -11.45
N GLU A 81 -9.21 -0.70 -12.30
CA GLU A 81 -10.53 -0.09 -12.15
C GLU A 81 -11.20 -0.49 -10.82
N GLN A 82 -11.11 -1.76 -10.44
CA GLN A 82 -11.64 -2.23 -9.15
C GLN A 82 -10.91 -1.58 -7.96
N ILE A 83 -9.60 -1.38 -8.05
CA ILE A 83 -8.82 -0.68 -7.02
C ILE A 83 -9.28 0.79 -6.90
N LEU A 84 -9.37 1.51 -8.02
CA LEU A 84 -9.77 2.93 -8.04
C LEU A 84 -11.20 3.15 -7.53
N ILE A 85 -12.13 2.25 -7.86
CA ILE A 85 -13.49 2.30 -7.33
C ILE A 85 -13.49 2.17 -5.80
N LYS A 86 -12.69 1.23 -5.28
CA LYS A 86 -12.58 1.00 -3.84
C LYS A 86 -11.93 2.18 -3.13
N GLU A 87 -10.83 2.71 -3.65
CA GLU A 87 -10.16 3.91 -3.10
C GLU A 87 -11.14 5.09 -3.00
N LYS A 88 -11.93 5.36 -4.05
CA LYS A 88 -12.97 6.41 -4.03
C LYS A 88 -14.07 6.17 -3.01
N GLN A 89 -14.50 4.91 -2.83
CA GLN A 89 -15.49 4.55 -1.82
C GLN A 89 -14.94 4.80 -0.41
N ASP A 90 -13.69 4.41 -0.17
CA ASP A 90 -13.03 4.56 1.13
C ASP A 90 -12.82 6.05 1.47
N GLU A 91 -12.42 6.87 0.49
CA GLU A 91 -12.34 8.33 0.62
C GLU A 91 -13.70 8.93 0.98
N TYR A 92 -14.76 8.55 0.26
CA TYR A 92 -16.12 9.04 0.52
C TYR A 92 -16.61 8.65 1.93
N GLU A 93 -16.36 7.42 2.36
CA GLU A 93 -16.71 6.95 3.71
C GLU A 93 -15.93 7.70 4.79
N LEU A 94 -14.64 7.95 4.57
CA LEU A 94 -13.80 8.73 5.47
C LEU A 94 -14.31 10.17 5.60
N GLU A 95 -14.64 10.83 4.49
CA GLU A 95 -15.21 12.18 4.50
C GLU A 95 -16.56 12.24 5.21
N LYS A 96 -17.46 11.30 4.91
CA LYS A 96 -18.74 11.17 5.58
C LYS A 96 -18.58 10.98 7.09
N ASN A 97 -17.62 10.15 7.51
CA ASN A 97 -17.33 9.93 8.92
C ASN A 97 -16.74 11.16 9.60
N LYS A 98 -15.85 11.92 8.92
CA LYS A 98 -15.37 13.22 9.42
C LYS A 98 -16.51 14.21 9.62
N ILE A 99 -17.44 14.29 8.66
CA ILE A 99 -18.63 15.15 8.77
C ILE A 99 -19.51 14.70 9.95
N LYS A 100 -19.72 13.39 10.11
CA LYS A 100 -20.51 12.85 11.23
C LYS A 100 -19.86 13.16 12.58
N ILE A 101 -18.55 12.94 12.73
CA ILE A 101 -17.81 13.25 13.95
C ILE A 101 -17.89 14.75 14.26
N ASN A 102 -17.68 15.62 13.28
CA ASN A 102 -17.79 17.07 13.43
C ASN A 102 -19.21 17.48 13.85
N TYR A 103 -20.24 16.91 13.23
CA TYR A 103 -21.63 17.14 13.63
C TYR A 103 -21.88 16.68 15.08
N ASP A 104 -21.46 15.48 15.47
CA ASP A 104 -21.61 14.99 16.84
C ASP A 104 -20.86 15.90 17.85
N GLU A 105 -19.71 16.46 17.51
CA GLU A 105 -18.97 17.43 18.33
C GLU A 105 -19.70 18.78 18.45
N LEU A 106 -20.29 19.29 17.36
CA LEU A 106 -21.07 20.52 17.36
C LEU A 106 -22.35 20.41 18.21
N PHE A 107 -22.96 19.23 18.26
CA PHE A 107 -24.21 18.98 19.00
C PHE A 107 -24.00 18.39 20.40
N LYS A 108 -22.80 17.92 20.77
CA LYS A 108 -22.43 17.49 22.14
C LYS A 108 -22.52 18.60 23.21
N ASN A 109 -22.54 19.87 22.81
CA ASN A 109 -22.73 21.01 23.74
C ASN A 109 -24.19 21.24 24.16
N LYS A 110 -25.15 20.46 23.65
CA LYS A 110 -26.51 20.36 24.21
C LYS A 110 -26.68 18.98 24.83
N LYS A 111 -26.67 18.92 26.17
CA LYS A 111 -27.01 17.71 26.92
C LYS A 111 -28.41 17.23 26.52
N ILE A 112 -28.47 16.15 25.75
CA ILE A 112 -29.62 15.25 25.70
C ILE A 112 -29.03 13.85 25.88
N GLU A 113 -29.44 13.20 26.95
CA GLU A 113 -29.09 11.81 27.25
C GLU A 113 -29.71 10.89 26.20
N GLU A 114 -28.92 10.04 25.54
CA GLU A 114 -29.37 8.73 25.10
C GLU A 114 -28.20 7.76 24.80
N LYS A 115 -28.50 6.47 24.99
CA LYS A 115 -27.61 5.31 25.17
C LYS A 115 -27.20 4.65 23.81
N PRO A 116 -26.29 3.65 23.83
CA PRO A 116 -25.31 3.41 22.77
C PRO A 116 -25.83 2.56 21.61
N LYS A 117 -25.28 2.74 20.41
CA LYS A 117 -25.07 1.70 19.37
C LYS A 117 -24.52 2.33 18.08
N THR A 118 -23.34 1.89 17.66
CA THR A 118 -23.18 0.88 16.59
C THR A 118 -21.70 0.54 16.51
N GLU A 119 -21.38 -0.74 16.69
CA GLU A 119 -20.07 -1.28 16.35
C GLU A 119 -19.74 -0.90 14.90
N LEU A 120 -18.58 -0.28 14.73
CA LEU A 120 -17.98 -0.07 13.42
C LEU A 120 -17.68 -1.45 12.86
N THR A 121 -18.52 -1.95 11.95
CA THR A 121 -18.15 -3.08 11.11
C THR A 121 -17.04 -2.63 10.19
N VAL A 122 -15.80 -2.96 10.56
CA VAL A 122 -14.64 -2.93 9.69
C VAL A 122 -14.97 -3.79 8.47
N ILE A 123 -15.29 -3.15 7.35
CA ILE A 123 -15.43 -3.84 6.06
C ILE A 123 -14.04 -4.39 5.73
N PRO A 124 -13.89 -5.70 5.45
CA PRO A 124 -12.58 -6.31 5.36
C PRO A 124 -11.77 -5.71 4.20
N GLU A 125 -10.63 -5.10 4.53
CA GLU A 125 -9.57 -4.52 3.66
C GLU A 125 -9.05 -5.46 2.55
N LYS A 126 -9.50 -6.71 2.49
CA LYS A 126 -8.68 -7.82 2.04
C LYS A 126 -8.57 -8.02 0.52
N LYS A 127 -9.59 -7.70 -0.28
CA LYS A 127 -9.68 -8.27 -1.65
C LYS A 127 -8.69 -7.71 -2.68
N TRP A 128 -8.30 -6.44 -2.59
CA TRP A 128 -7.37 -5.87 -3.57
C TRP A 128 -5.91 -6.09 -3.14
N TYR A 129 -5.63 -5.97 -1.84
CA TYR A 129 -4.33 -6.27 -1.26
C TYR A 129 -3.96 -7.75 -1.44
N GLU A 130 -4.95 -8.65 -1.40
CA GLU A 130 -4.77 -10.06 -1.78
C GLU A 130 -4.22 -10.21 -3.22
N LYS A 131 -4.67 -9.39 -4.18
CA LYS A 131 -4.15 -9.44 -5.56
C LYS A 131 -2.72 -8.93 -5.66
N PHE A 132 -2.39 -7.88 -4.92
CA PHE A 132 -1.01 -7.38 -4.79
C PHE A 132 -0.11 -8.46 -4.18
N LEU A 133 -0.50 -9.05 -3.05
CA LEU A 133 0.24 -10.11 -2.41
C LEU A 133 0.37 -11.35 -3.31
N ASP A 134 -0.68 -11.74 -4.01
CA ASP A 134 -0.61 -12.88 -4.95
C ASP A 134 0.35 -12.61 -6.11
N TYR A 135 0.42 -11.37 -6.60
CA TYR A 135 1.41 -10.95 -7.59
C TYR A 135 2.82 -11.07 -7.01
N MET A 136 3.07 -10.52 -5.83
CA MET A 136 4.38 -10.61 -5.17
C MET A 136 4.75 -12.06 -4.87
N LYS A 137 3.84 -12.88 -4.35
CA LYS A 137 4.06 -14.31 -4.15
C LYS A 137 4.49 -15.00 -5.43
N LYS A 138 3.87 -14.72 -6.58
CA LYS A 138 4.25 -15.32 -7.87
C LYS A 138 5.69 -14.99 -8.26
N ILE A 139 6.13 -13.76 -8.01
CA ILE A 139 7.51 -13.31 -8.28
C ILE A 139 8.50 -13.96 -7.31
N PHE A 140 8.15 -13.99 -6.03
CA PHE A 140 8.94 -14.57 -4.96
C PHE A 140 8.63 -16.05 -4.70
N LYS A 141 8.06 -16.78 -5.69
CA LYS A 141 7.98 -18.25 -5.68
C LYS A 141 9.41 -18.77 -5.82
N PHE A 142 10.17 -18.74 -4.74
CA PHE A 142 11.46 -19.38 -4.66
C PHE A 142 11.25 -20.85 -5.03
N LYS A 143 12.00 -21.29 -6.05
CA LYS A 143 12.22 -22.72 -6.26
C LYS A 143 12.72 -23.25 -4.92
N ARG A 144 11.94 -24.14 -4.29
CA ARG A 144 12.51 -25.16 -3.42
C ARG A 144 13.38 -26.00 -4.35
N ASP A 145 14.64 -25.60 -4.50
CA ASP A 145 15.70 -26.52 -4.88
C ASP A 145 15.99 -27.45 -3.68
#